data_AF-A0A927LQ03-F1
#
_entry.id   AF-A0A927LQ03-F1
#
_cell.length_a   1.000
_cell.length_b   1.000
_cell.length_c   1.000
_cell.angle_alpha   90.00
_cell.angle_beta   90.00
_cell.angle_gamma   90.00
#
_symmetry.space_group_name_H-M   'P 1'
#
loop_
_entity.id
_entity.type
_entity.pdbx_description
1 polymer ?
#
loop_
_entity_poly.entity_id
_entity_poly.type
_entity_poly.pdbx_seq_one_letter_code
_entity_poly.pdbx_strand_id
1 'polypeptide(L)' 'MVIFGFSAMYFVPVFSFLFVWIFLKAIEKIVHKRKYTAELFWSCTMFALTMWTISVMTILQ' A
#
# COMPACT_ATOMS: atom_id res chain seq x y z
N MET A 1 4.84 -12.33 -21.66
CA MET A 1 5.08 -12.59 -20.22
C MET A 1 5.80 -11.42 -19.55
N VAL A 2 6.90 -10.90 -20.09
CA VAL A 2 7.66 -9.76 -19.50
C VAL A 2 6.82 -8.50 -19.29
N ILE A 3 5.96 -8.14 -20.25
CA ILE A 3 5.08 -6.94 -20.16
C ILE A 3 4.04 -7.07 -19.04
N PHE A 4 3.54 -8.29 -18.81
CA PHE A 4 2.53 -8.55 -17.77
C PHE A 4 3.13 -8.47 -16.36
N GLY A 5 4.35 -9.00 -16.18
CA GLY A 5 5.12 -8.86 -14.95
C GLY A 5 5.48 -7.40 -14.65
N PHE A 6 5.87 -6.63 -15.68
CA PHE A 6 6.13 -5.20 -15.54
C PHE A 6 4.87 -4.42 -15.11
N SER A 7 3.72 -4.68 -15.74
CA SER A 7 2.48 -4.03 -15.32
C SER A 7 2.12 -4.37 -13.87
N ALA A 8 2.21 -5.64 -13.47
CA ALA A 8 1.91 -6.05 -12.09
C ALA A 8 2.84 -5.37 -11.07
N MET A 9 4.13 -5.22 -11.40
CA MET A 9 5.12 -4.58 -10.54
C MET A 9 4.78 -3.13 -10.18
N TYR A 10 4.17 -2.39 -11.11
CA TYR A 10 3.77 -0.99 -10.87
C TYR A 10 2.32 -0.86 -10.38
N PHE A 11 1.39 -1.70 -10.85
CA PHE A 11 -0.01 -1.63 -10.44
C PHE A 11 -0.22 -2.12 -9.00
N VAL A 12 0.45 -3.20 -8.58
CA VAL A 12 0.31 -3.77 -7.23
C VAL A 12 0.62 -2.76 -6.10
N PRO A 13 1.74 -2.02 -6.12
CA PRO A 13 2.02 -1.03 -5.08
C PRO A 13 1.03 0.15 -5.11
N VAL A 14 0.55 0.56 -6.29
CA VAL A 14 -0.46 1.62 -6.43
C VAL A 14 -1.82 1.19 -5.86
N PHE A 15 -2.28 -0.03 -6.18
CA PHE A 15 -3.50 -0.59 -5.62
C PHE A 15 -3.38 -0.83 -4.11
N SER A 16 -2.21 -1.28 -3.64
CA SER A 16 -1.94 -1.46 -2.21
C SER A 16 -2.00 -0.13 -1.45
N PHE A 17 -1.41 0.93 -2.01
CA PHE A 17 -1.46 2.27 -1.43
C PHE A 17 -2.90 2.80 -1.33
N LEU A 18 -3.69 2.68 -2.41
CA LEU A 18 -5.09 3.09 -2.42
C LEU A 18 -5.95 2.27 -1.44
N PHE A 19 -5.74 0.96 -1.38
CA PHE A 19 -6.45 0.07 -0.48
C PHE A 19 -6.21 0.45 0.98
N VAL A 20 -4.94 0.64 1.36
CA VAL A 20 -4.57 1.01 2.73
C VAL A 20 -5.04 2.40 3.08
N TRP A 21 -5.00 3.35 2.14
CA TRP A 21 -5.56 4.68 2.34
C TRP A 21 -7.06 4.63 2.65
N ILE A 22 -7.84 3.89 1.84
CA ILE A 22 -9.29 3.75 2.02
C ILE A 22 -9.59 3.04 3.34
N PHE A 23 -8.84 1.97 3.65
CA PHE A 23 -9.01 1.19 4.87
C PHE A 23 -8.72 2.03 6.13
N LEU A 24 -7.64 2.80 6.11
CA LEU A 24 -7.27 3.68 7.21
C LEU A 24 -8.25 4.85 7.36
N LYS A 25 -8.75 5.42 6.26
CA LYS A 25 -9.81 6.44 6.29
C LYS A 25 -11.13 5.89 6.84
N ALA A 26 -11.42 4.62 6.56
CA ALA A 26 -12.57 3.93 7.14
C ALA A 26 -12.37 3.71 8.66
N ILE A 27 -11.18 3.30 9.08
CA ILE A 27 -10.83 3.16 10.50
C ILE A 27 -10.90 4.52 11.22
N GLU A 28 -10.38 5.60 10.63
CA GLU A 28 -10.46 6.97 11.17
C GLU A 28 -11.93 7.38 11.41
N LYS A 29 -12.80 7.09 10.44
CA LYS A 29 -14.25 7.35 10.55
C LYS A 29 -14.91 6.55 11.67
N ILE A 30 -14.50 5.30 11.89
CA ILE A 30 -15.02 4.41 12.93
C ILE A 30 -14.51 4.79 14.32
N VAL A 31 -13.23 5.13 14.44
CA VAL A 31 -12.55 5.28 15.73
C VAL A 31 -12.74 6.67 16.35
N HIS A 32 -13.17 7.68 15.58
CA HIS A 32 -13.65 8.99 16.08
C HIS A 32 -12.72 9.65 17.15
N LYS A 33 -11.41 9.41 17.07
CA LYS A 33 -10.41 9.91 18.03
C LYS A 33 -9.22 10.46 17.28
N ARG A 34 -9.01 11.78 17.37
CA ARG A 34 -7.85 12.60 16.96
C ARG A 34 -7.31 12.38 15.52
N LYS A 35 -6.74 13.46 14.96
CA LYS A 35 -6.11 13.43 13.63
C LYS A 35 -4.84 12.56 13.69
N TYR A 36 -4.97 11.28 13.37
CA TYR A 36 -3.86 10.33 13.25
C TYR A 36 -3.12 10.46 11.89
N THR A 37 -3.36 11.54 11.14
CA THR A 37 -2.88 11.72 9.76
C THR A 37 -1.38 11.48 9.56
N ALA A 38 -0.52 11.82 10.53
CA ALA A 38 0.92 11.58 10.43
C ALA A 38 1.28 10.09 10.59
N GLU A 39 0.77 9.42 11.62
CA GLU A 39 0.99 7.98 11.86
C GLU A 39 0.36 7.13 10.74
N LEU A 40 -0.77 7.59 10.20
CA LEU A 40 -1.49 7.02 9.07
C LEU A 40 -0.67 7.10 7.78
N PHE A 41 -0.04 8.25 7.52
CA PHE A 41 0.83 8.45 6.36
C PHE A 41 2.09 7.58 6.45
N TRP A 42 2.72 7.51 7.63
CA TRP A 42 3.87 6.64 7.86
C TRP A 42 3.52 5.15 7.73
N SER A 43 2.37 4.73 8.25
CA SER A 43 1.90 3.34 8.12
C SER A 43 1.58 2.96 6.67
N CYS A 44 0.89 3.85 5.92
CA CYS A 44 0.67 3.69 4.48
C CYS A 44 1.98 3.56 3.71
N THR A 45 2.95 4.41 4.02
CA THR A 45 4.24 4.44 3.31
C THR A 45 5.05 3.19 3.58
N MET A 46 5.14 2.75 4.84
CA MET A 46 5.84 1.51 5.21
C MET A 46 5.17 0.28 4.59
N PHE A 47 3.84 0.24 4.56
CA PHE A 47 3.11 -0.86 3.95
C PHE A 47 3.32 -0.92 2.43
N ALA A 48 3.25 0.23 1.74
CA ALA A 48 3.51 0.32 0.31
C ALA A 48 4.95 -0.14 -0.04
N LEU A 49 5.94 0.26 0.76
CA LEU A 49 7.33 -0.18 0.62
C LEU A 49 7.49 -1.70 0.83
N THR A 50 6.77 -2.26 1.80
CA THR A 50 6.81 -3.70 2.09
C THR A 50 6.19 -4.50 0.94
N MET A 51 5.02 -4.10 0.46
CA MET A 51 4.34 -4.73 -0.69
C MET A 51 5.16 -4.61 -1.98
N TRP A 52 5.83 -3.48 -2.18
CA TRP A 52 6.78 -3.29 -3.27
C TRP A 52 7.93 -4.31 -3.17
N THR A 53 8.53 -4.43 -1.98
CA THR A 53 9.66 -5.35 -1.75
C THR A 53 9.25 -6.80 -1.99
N ILE A 54 8.08 -7.22 -1.48
CA ILE A 54 7.53 -8.56 -1.73
C ILE A 54 7.28 -8.80 -3.22
N SER A 55 6.72 -7.81 -3.93
CA SER A 55 6.45 -7.92 -5.37
C SER A 55 7.74 -8.06 -6.18
N VAL A 56 8.78 -7.27 -5.87
CA VAL A 56 10.11 -7.39 -6.48
C VAL A 56 10.69 -8.78 -6.25
N MET A 57 10.67 -9.26 -4.99
CA MET A 57 11.23 -10.56 -4.63
C MET A 57 10.50 -11.72 -5.33
N THR A 58 9.18 -11.61 -5.46
CA THR A 58 8.35 -12.62 -6.13
C THR A 58 8.59 -12.67 -7.65
N ILE A 59 8.97 -11.55 -8.27
CA ILE A 59 9.34 -11.49 -9.69
C ILE A 59 10.77 -12.02 -9.94
N LEU A 60 11.65 -11.88 -8.94
CA LEU A 60 13.06 -12.28 -9.02
C LEU A 60 13.29 -13.77 -8.71
N GLN A 61 12.36 -14.43 -8.01
CA GLN A 61 12.28 -15.88 -7.86
C GLN A 61 11.64 -16.55 -9.08
#